data_AF-A0A172TQI0-F1
#
_entry.id   AF-A0A172TQI0-F1
#
_cell.length_a   1.000
_cell.length_b   1.000
_cell.length_c   1.000
_cell.angle_alpha   90.00
_cell.angle_beta   90.00
_cell.angle_gamma   90.00
#
_symmetry.space_group_name_H-M   'P 1'
#
loop_
_entity.id
_entity.type
_entity.pdbx_description
1 polymer ?
#
loop_
_entity_poly.entity_id
_entity_poly.type
_entity_poly.pdbx_seq_one_letter_code
_entity_poly.pdbx_strand_id
1 'polypeptide(L)'
;MENLLLILATTLILSRKKPNPYGFSKYVIGRSGCTLLLPHDPGAFRPSYTKNGDLMYFAETEDNGVTYGCVTVVLKEQLDNLAEAEKNLAFFMQTLQKSYSVDYTAGLCFGHMPKNNSQARGIVDYWQDAAEVDWKLKGWTNGRIMSVVYVSNIADLPVNKVEMFLDSFQFA
;
A
#
# COMPACT_ATOMS: atom_id res chain seq x y z
N MET A 1 30.53 -47.36 -2.45
CA MET A 1 30.04 -46.01 -2.79
C MET A 1 28.65 -45.83 -2.20
N GLU A 2 28.54 -45.75 -0.86
CA GLU A 2 27.22 -45.74 -0.19
C GLU A 2 26.98 -44.52 0.72
N ASN A 3 27.99 -43.66 0.91
CA ASN A 3 27.89 -42.54 1.86
C ASN A 3 27.69 -41.15 1.22
N LEU A 4 27.43 -41.08 -0.10
CA LEU A 4 27.22 -39.78 -0.78
C LEU A 4 25.74 -39.36 -0.87
N LEU A 5 24.81 -40.30 -0.73
CA LEU A 5 23.37 -40.04 -0.90
C LEU A 5 22.67 -39.56 0.38
N LEU A 6 23.28 -39.73 1.56
CA LEU A 6 22.67 -39.28 2.83
C LEU A 6 22.85 -37.79 3.12
N ILE A 7 23.77 -37.10 2.44
CA ILE A 7 24.10 -35.69 2.72
C ILE A 7 23.22 -34.73 1.90
N LEU A 8 22.52 -35.22 0.88
CA LEU A 8 21.56 -34.41 0.09
C LEU A 8 20.16 -34.29 0.72
N ALA A 9 19.88 -35.04 1.79
CA ALA A 9 18.55 -35.06 2.42
C ALA A 9 18.36 -34.00 3.54
N THR A 10 19.40 -33.29 3.97
CA THR A 10 19.36 -32.41 5.17
C THR A 10 19.40 -30.91 4.91
N THR A 11 19.48 -30.44 3.66
CA THR A 11 19.55 -28.99 3.35
C THR A 11 18.27 -28.39 2.81
N LEU A 12 17.15 -29.11 2.77
CA LEU A 12 15.83 -28.49 2.62
C LEU A 12 15.34 -27.96 3.97
N ILE A 13 16.12 -27.04 4.56
CA ILE A 13 15.59 -26.12 5.57
C ILE A 13 14.61 -25.25 4.80
N LEU A 14 13.36 -25.71 4.72
CA LEU A 14 12.21 -24.89 4.44
C LEU A 14 12.29 -23.72 5.41
N SER A 15 12.81 -22.59 4.94
CA SER A 15 12.66 -21.31 5.60
C SER A 15 11.16 -21.06 5.61
N ARG A 16 10.47 -21.57 6.65
CA ARG A 16 9.12 -21.16 6.97
C ARG A 16 9.24 -19.68 7.24
N LYS A 17 8.96 -18.85 6.22
CA LYS A 17 8.70 -17.43 6.43
C LYS A 17 7.72 -17.39 7.58
N LYS A 18 8.14 -16.84 8.72
CA LYS A 18 7.23 -16.67 9.85
C LYS A 18 6.00 -15.97 9.28
N PRO A 19 4.80 -16.56 9.37
CA PRO A 19 3.61 -15.85 8.96
C PRO A 19 3.62 -14.53 9.73
N ASN A 20 3.31 -13.42 9.06
CA ASN A 20 3.22 -12.16 9.78
C ASN A 20 2.18 -12.34 10.90
N PRO A 21 2.37 -11.69 12.06
CA PRO A 21 1.56 -11.95 13.26
C PRO A 21 0.07 -11.62 13.08
N TYR A 22 -0.32 -10.98 11.98
CA TYR A 22 -1.70 -10.58 11.67
C TYR A 22 -2.34 -11.37 10.53
N GLY A 23 -1.66 -12.41 9.99
CA GLY A 23 -2.23 -13.28 8.96
C GLY A 23 -2.39 -12.65 7.57
N PHE A 24 -1.78 -11.49 7.29
CA PHE A 24 -1.93 -10.86 5.98
C PHE A 24 -1.28 -11.65 4.85
N SER A 25 -1.90 -11.68 3.68
CA SER A 25 -1.37 -12.34 2.49
C SER A 25 -0.91 -11.32 1.45
N LYS A 26 0.09 -11.69 0.65
CA LYS A 26 0.68 -10.81 -0.37
C LYS A 26 -0.10 -10.92 -1.68
N TYR A 27 -0.53 -9.78 -2.21
CA TYR A 27 -1.25 -9.67 -3.48
C TYR A 27 -0.52 -8.77 -4.45
N VAL A 28 -0.60 -9.10 -5.74
CA VAL A 28 -0.11 -8.25 -6.84
C VAL A 28 -1.22 -7.30 -7.26
N ILE A 29 -0.89 -6.00 -7.36
CA ILE A 29 -1.83 -4.95 -7.69
C ILE A 29 -2.01 -4.91 -9.21
N GLY A 30 -3.02 -5.64 -9.70
CA GLY A 30 -3.37 -5.69 -11.12
C GLY A 30 -2.17 -6.04 -12.00
N ARG A 31 -1.89 -5.22 -13.02
CA ARG A 31 -0.71 -5.36 -13.90
C ARG A 31 0.39 -4.34 -13.59
N SER A 32 0.32 -3.63 -12.46
CA SER A 32 1.33 -2.64 -12.09
C SER A 32 2.68 -3.27 -11.69
N GLY A 33 2.68 -4.56 -11.32
CA GLY A 33 3.83 -5.24 -10.72
C GLY A 33 4.04 -4.94 -9.24
N CYS A 34 3.39 -3.90 -8.71
CA CYS A 34 3.41 -3.57 -7.28
C CYS A 34 2.70 -4.63 -6.46
N THR A 35 3.01 -4.67 -5.17
CA THR A 35 2.41 -5.63 -4.23
C THR A 35 2.01 -4.97 -2.92
N LEU A 36 1.01 -5.58 -2.25
CA LEU A 36 0.47 -5.13 -0.97
C LEU A 36 0.12 -6.36 -0.12
N LEU A 37 0.20 -6.24 1.21
CA LEU A 37 -0.34 -7.24 2.13
C LEU A 37 -1.80 -6.89 2.47
N LEU A 38 -2.73 -7.84 2.40
CA LEU A 38 -4.15 -7.65 2.78
C LEU A 38 -4.62 -8.77 3.73
N PRO A 39 -5.58 -8.50 4.64
CA PRO A 39 -6.12 -9.52 5.54
C PRO A 39 -6.91 -10.61 4.82
N HIS A 40 -7.64 -10.24 3.77
CA HIS A 40 -8.48 -11.13 2.98
C HIS A 40 -8.15 -10.98 1.48
N ASP A 41 -8.72 -11.85 0.65
CA ASP A 41 -8.62 -11.72 -0.80
C ASP A 41 -9.47 -10.52 -1.28
N PRO A 42 -8.88 -9.48 -1.89
CA PRO A 42 -9.64 -8.37 -2.46
C PRO A 42 -10.43 -8.74 -3.73
N GLY A 43 -10.25 -9.97 -4.23
CA GLY A 43 -10.66 -10.37 -5.57
C GLY A 43 -9.79 -9.69 -6.62
N ALA A 44 -10.41 -9.29 -7.74
CA ALA A 44 -9.69 -8.63 -8.82
C ALA A 44 -9.52 -7.12 -8.52
N PHE A 45 -8.27 -6.65 -8.56
CA PHE A 45 -7.96 -5.22 -8.63
C PHE A 45 -8.60 -4.61 -9.89
N ARG A 46 -9.62 -3.77 -9.70
CA ARG A 46 -10.44 -3.26 -10.81
C ARG A 46 -9.66 -2.19 -11.58
N PRO A 47 -9.34 -2.41 -12.87
CA PRO A 47 -8.68 -1.40 -13.67
C PRO A 47 -9.68 -0.31 -14.08
N SER A 48 -9.22 0.93 -14.07
CA SER A 48 -9.89 2.10 -14.62
C SER A 48 -8.86 3.06 -15.18
N TYR A 49 -9.30 4.09 -15.90
CA TYR A 49 -8.40 5.09 -16.46
C TYR A 49 -8.77 6.48 -15.98
N THR A 50 -7.75 7.30 -15.69
CA THR A 50 -7.94 8.73 -15.47
C THR A 50 -8.30 9.42 -16.78
N LYS A 51 -8.75 10.69 -16.71
CA LYS A 51 -8.99 11.50 -17.92
C LYS A 51 -7.74 11.67 -18.80
N ASN A 52 -6.56 11.58 -18.20
CA ASN A 52 -5.27 11.71 -18.88
C ASN A 52 -4.76 10.36 -19.43
N GLY A 53 -5.50 9.27 -19.20
CA GLY A 53 -5.13 7.93 -19.66
C GLY A 53 -4.18 7.17 -18.73
N ASP A 54 -3.99 7.63 -17.48
CA ASP A 54 -3.25 6.88 -16.48
C ASP A 54 -4.06 5.67 -16.02
N LEU A 55 -3.39 4.55 -15.78
CA LEU A 55 -4.03 3.31 -15.38
C LEU A 55 -4.17 3.25 -13.86
N MET A 56 -5.39 3.13 -13.37
CA MET A 56 -5.71 3.11 -11.96
C MET A 56 -6.27 1.75 -11.52
N TYR A 57 -5.80 1.27 -10.38
CA TYR A 57 -6.26 0.07 -9.70
C TYR A 57 -6.81 0.43 -8.34
N PHE A 58 -7.94 -0.19 -8.01
CA PHE A 58 -8.59 -0.05 -6.71
C PHE A 58 -8.89 -1.43 -6.12
N ALA A 59 -8.67 -1.55 -4.82
CA ALA A 59 -9.06 -2.69 -4.02
C ALA A 59 -9.29 -2.29 -2.56
N GLU A 60 -10.26 -2.94 -1.94
CA GLU A 60 -10.58 -2.84 -0.52
C GLU A 60 -10.94 -4.22 0.02
N THR A 61 -10.64 -4.44 1.30
CA THR A 61 -11.08 -5.59 2.08
C THR A 61 -11.51 -5.12 3.45
N GLU A 62 -12.53 -5.75 4.02
CA GLU A 62 -12.96 -5.51 5.40
C GLU A 62 -12.56 -6.68 6.29
N ASP A 63 -12.01 -6.40 7.47
CA ASP A 63 -11.71 -7.38 8.51
C ASP A 63 -12.20 -6.86 9.85
N ASN A 64 -13.25 -7.48 10.40
CA ASN A 64 -13.85 -7.09 11.69
C ASN A 64 -14.26 -5.59 11.76
N GLY A 65 -14.91 -5.08 10.72
CA GLY A 65 -15.34 -3.67 10.65
C GLY A 65 -14.23 -2.67 10.38
N VAL A 66 -13.00 -3.13 10.08
CA VAL A 66 -11.89 -2.28 9.64
C VAL A 66 -11.70 -2.45 8.15
N THR A 67 -11.69 -1.34 7.41
CA THR A 67 -11.40 -1.35 5.97
C THR A 67 -9.91 -1.15 5.74
N TYR A 68 -9.34 -2.02 4.90
CA TYR A 68 -7.99 -1.95 4.37
C TYR A 68 -8.08 -1.73 2.87
N GLY A 69 -7.57 -0.61 2.37
CA GLY A 69 -7.73 -0.23 0.99
C GLY A 69 -6.47 0.31 0.33
N CYS A 70 -6.49 0.30 -1.00
CA CYS A 70 -5.47 0.96 -1.80
C CYS A 70 -6.03 1.51 -3.12
N VAL A 71 -5.47 2.65 -3.52
CA VAL A 71 -5.62 3.22 -4.86
C VAL A 71 -4.23 3.36 -5.47
N THR A 72 -3.95 2.65 -6.55
CA THR A 72 -2.66 2.69 -7.24
C THR A 72 -2.84 3.21 -8.65
N VAL A 73 -2.06 4.22 -9.03
CA VAL A 73 -2.05 4.83 -10.36
C VAL A 73 -0.69 4.59 -10.99
N VAL A 74 -0.69 4.00 -12.18
CA VAL A 74 0.47 3.90 -13.07
C VAL A 74 0.37 5.03 -14.09
N LEU A 75 1.26 6.00 -13.95
CA LEU A 75 1.30 7.15 -14.84
C LEU A 75 1.69 6.73 -16.24
N LYS A 76 1.01 7.30 -17.24
CA LYS A 76 1.34 7.08 -18.64
C LYS A 76 2.75 7.59 -18.93
N GLU A 77 3.05 8.79 -18.43
CA GLU A 77 4.33 9.48 -18.55
C GLU A 77 5.02 9.52 -17.18
N GLN A 78 6.31 9.21 -17.15
CA GLN A 78 7.08 9.24 -15.91
C GLN A 78 7.46 10.69 -15.57
N LEU A 79 7.38 11.01 -14.28
CA LEU A 79 7.91 12.26 -13.74
C LEU A 79 9.39 12.08 -13.42
N ASP A 80 10.23 12.96 -13.98
CA ASP A 80 11.68 12.89 -13.82
C ASP A 80 12.16 13.44 -12.47
N ASN A 81 11.33 14.24 -11.80
CA ASN A 81 11.66 14.91 -10.56
C ASN A 81 10.88 14.30 -9.38
N LEU A 82 11.58 13.70 -8.42
CA LEU A 82 10.96 13.12 -7.23
C LEU A 82 10.23 14.14 -6.34
N ALA A 83 10.68 15.39 -6.28
CA ALA A 83 9.99 16.44 -5.54
C ALA A 83 8.67 16.83 -6.24
N GLU A 84 8.63 16.79 -7.56
CA GLU A 84 7.39 16.98 -8.33
C GLU A 84 6.46 15.77 -8.19
N ALA A 85 7.01 14.55 -8.21
CA ALA A 85 6.25 13.33 -7.95
C ALA A 85 5.60 13.34 -6.56
N GLU A 86 6.32 13.78 -5.52
CA GLU A 86 5.77 13.93 -4.16
C GLU A 86 4.66 14.98 -4.09
N LYS A 87 4.80 16.12 -4.79
CA LYS A 87 3.73 17.12 -4.93
C LYS A 87 2.50 16.56 -5.64
N ASN A 88 2.68 15.81 -6.73
CA ASN A 88 1.58 15.17 -7.45
C ASN A 88 0.87 14.11 -6.59
N LEU A 89 1.63 13.37 -5.77
CA LEU A 89 1.06 12.47 -4.78
C LEU A 89 0.22 13.23 -3.73
N ALA A 90 0.69 14.38 -3.25
CA ALA A 90 -0.08 15.23 -2.34
C ALA A 90 -1.41 15.68 -2.95
N PHE A 91 -1.40 16.17 -4.20
CA PHE A 91 -2.62 16.54 -4.92
C PHE A 91 -3.56 15.35 -5.12
N PHE A 92 -3.01 14.17 -5.38
CA PHE A 92 -3.78 12.95 -5.52
C PHE A 92 -4.47 12.58 -4.20
N MET A 93 -3.75 12.60 -3.07
CA MET A 93 -4.31 12.38 -1.74
C MET A 93 -5.42 13.40 -1.41
N GLN A 94 -5.23 14.68 -1.70
CA GLN A 94 -6.26 15.71 -1.52
C GLN A 94 -7.49 15.49 -2.40
N THR A 95 -7.32 14.91 -3.60
CA THR A 95 -8.45 14.55 -4.46
C THR A 95 -9.24 13.40 -3.85
N LEU A 96 -8.55 12.40 -3.29
CA LEU A 96 -9.19 11.29 -2.59
C LEU A 96 -9.96 11.76 -1.35
N GLN A 97 -9.44 12.71 -0.57
CA GLN A 97 -10.16 13.29 0.58
C GLN A 97 -11.57 13.75 0.22
N LYS A 98 -11.73 14.41 -0.94
CA LYS A 98 -13.04 14.86 -1.44
C LYS A 98 -13.96 13.70 -1.81
N SER A 99 -13.41 12.61 -2.34
CA SER A 99 -14.19 11.42 -2.72
C SER A 99 -14.68 10.63 -1.51
N TYR A 100 -13.98 10.71 -0.38
CA TYR A 100 -14.33 10.00 0.86
C TYR A 100 -15.06 10.87 1.89
N SER A 101 -15.49 12.09 1.52
CA SER A 101 -16.19 13.00 2.44
C SER A 101 -15.45 13.22 3.77
N VAL A 102 -14.14 13.46 3.68
CA VAL A 102 -13.27 13.76 4.82
C VAL A 102 -13.55 15.16 5.34
N ASP A 103 -13.89 15.28 6.63
CA ASP A 103 -14.17 16.54 7.30
C ASP A 103 -12.91 17.12 7.98
N TYR A 104 -12.04 16.26 8.50
CA TYR A 104 -10.83 16.68 9.22
C TYR A 104 -9.58 15.95 8.73
N THR A 105 -8.46 16.67 8.72
CA THR A 105 -7.12 16.13 8.44
C THR A 105 -6.13 16.66 9.48
N ALA A 106 -5.21 15.81 9.93
CA ALA A 106 -4.08 16.23 10.77
C ALA A 106 -3.00 16.98 9.97
N GLY A 107 -3.05 16.91 8.64
CA GLY A 107 -2.13 17.54 7.71
C GLY A 107 -1.14 16.55 7.09
N LEU A 108 -0.77 16.83 5.84
CA LEU A 108 0.19 16.03 5.08
C LEU A 108 1.59 16.11 5.69
N CYS A 109 2.12 14.97 6.13
CA CYS A 109 3.50 14.82 6.60
C CYS A 109 4.38 14.28 5.46
N PHE A 110 5.31 15.11 4.98
CA PHE A 110 6.19 14.82 3.83
C PHE A 110 7.52 14.17 4.26
N GLY A 111 8.30 13.70 3.28
CA GLY A 111 9.68 13.27 3.51
C GLY A 111 9.81 11.82 4.00
N HIS A 112 8.75 11.03 3.93
CA HIS A 112 8.85 9.61 4.20
C HIS A 112 9.51 8.88 3.02
N MET A 113 10.26 7.82 3.32
CA MET A 113 10.91 6.98 2.32
C MET A 113 10.59 5.52 2.61
N PRO A 114 10.20 4.72 1.61
CA PRO A 114 10.04 3.28 1.81
C PRO A 114 11.41 2.67 2.15
N LYS A 115 11.44 1.74 3.10
CA LYS A 115 12.68 1.11 3.59
C LYS A 115 13.54 0.48 2.48
N ASN A 116 12.91 0.08 1.38
CA ASN A 116 13.56 -0.68 0.29
C ASN A 116 13.65 0.09 -1.03
N ASN A 117 13.34 1.40 -1.07
CA ASN A 117 13.42 2.17 -2.31
C ASN A 117 13.81 3.64 -2.03
N SER A 118 15.10 3.96 -2.24
CA SER A 118 15.62 5.32 -2.08
C SER A 118 15.17 6.30 -3.18
N GLN A 119 14.67 5.77 -4.30
CA GLN A 119 14.11 6.51 -5.43
C GLN A 119 12.59 6.68 -5.30
N ALA A 120 12.08 6.63 -4.08
CA ALA A 120 10.68 6.87 -3.78
C ALA A 120 10.51 7.91 -2.67
N ARG A 121 9.35 8.54 -2.67
CA ARG A 121 8.88 9.48 -1.66
C ARG A 121 7.54 9.03 -1.12
N GLY A 122 7.22 9.47 0.08
CA GLY A 122 5.98 9.11 0.74
C GLY A 122 5.46 10.22 1.61
N ILE A 123 4.14 10.18 1.77
CA ILE A 123 3.38 11.14 2.57
C ILE A 123 2.51 10.35 3.52
N VAL A 124 2.48 10.75 4.78
CA VAL A 124 1.58 10.18 5.79
C VAL A 124 0.53 11.23 6.14
N ASP A 125 -0.71 10.82 6.33
CA ASP A 125 -1.77 11.70 6.83
C ASP A 125 -2.80 10.88 7.63
N TYR A 126 -3.59 11.59 8.43
CA TYR A 126 -4.69 11.06 9.23
C TYR A 126 -5.94 11.84 8.89
N TRP A 127 -7.00 11.11 8.55
CA TRP A 127 -8.29 11.71 8.20
C TRP A 127 -9.35 11.28 9.20
N GLN A 128 -10.37 12.11 9.34
CA GLN A 128 -11.64 11.71 9.95
C GLN A 128 -12.75 12.08 8.97
N ASP A 129 -13.60 11.11 8.66
CA ASP A 129 -14.72 11.31 7.75
C ASP A 129 -15.96 11.87 8.47
N ALA A 130 -16.98 12.22 7.69
CA ALA A 130 -18.24 12.76 8.20
C ALA A 130 -19.03 11.80 9.12
N ALA A 131 -18.64 10.53 9.20
CA ALA A 131 -19.19 9.55 10.13
C ALA A 131 -18.34 9.40 11.40
N GLU A 132 -17.40 10.32 11.63
CA GLU A 132 -16.44 10.31 12.74
C GLU A 132 -15.53 9.07 12.75
N VAL A 133 -15.37 8.41 11.60
CA VAL A 133 -14.45 7.27 11.49
C VAL A 133 -13.04 7.80 11.26
N ASP A 134 -12.09 7.29 12.04
CA ASP A 134 -10.67 7.64 11.92
C ASP A 134 -9.94 6.79 10.88
N TRP A 135 -9.11 7.45 10.09
CA TRP A 135 -8.32 6.85 9.02
C TRP A 135 -6.85 7.18 9.20
N LYS A 136 -6.00 6.24 8.79
CA LYS A 136 -4.58 6.47 8.60
C LYS A 136 -4.14 5.99 7.24
N LEU A 137 -3.27 6.77 6.61
CA LEU A 137 -2.91 6.53 5.22
C LEU A 137 -1.48 6.91 4.91
N LYS A 138 -0.91 6.17 3.96
CA LYS A 138 0.42 6.39 3.40
C LYS A 138 0.33 6.43 1.89
N GLY A 139 0.74 7.56 1.34
CA GLY A 139 1.05 7.72 -0.06
C GLY A 139 2.49 7.31 -0.34
N TRP A 140 2.73 6.66 -1.49
CA TRP A 140 4.05 6.32 -2.00
C TRP A 140 4.14 6.68 -3.49
N THR A 141 5.27 7.23 -3.92
CA THR A 141 5.53 7.52 -5.34
C THR A 141 6.99 7.33 -5.71
N ASN A 142 7.26 6.83 -6.92
CA ASN A 142 8.59 6.77 -7.54
C ASN A 142 8.67 7.58 -8.86
N GLY A 143 7.69 8.46 -9.10
CA GLY A 143 7.57 9.23 -10.35
C GLY A 143 6.90 8.49 -11.50
N ARG A 144 6.84 7.16 -11.51
CA ARG A 144 6.07 6.36 -12.47
C ARG A 144 4.76 5.84 -11.89
N ILE A 145 4.77 5.47 -10.62
CA ILE A 145 3.64 4.90 -9.90
C ILE A 145 3.37 5.76 -8.68
N MET A 146 2.09 6.07 -8.44
CA MET A 146 1.61 6.64 -7.19
C MET A 146 0.68 5.62 -6.55
N SER A 147 0.79 5.41 -5.24
CA SER A 147 -0.14 4.55 -4.50
C SER A 147 -0.52 5.19 -3.19
N VAL A 148 -1.80 5.21 -2.87
CA VAL A 148 -2.31 5.59 -1.55
C VAL A 148 -2.88 4.33 -0.92
N VAL A 149 -2.36 3.98 0.25
CA VAL A 149 -2.76 2.82 1.05
C VAL A 149 -3.36 3.35 2.34
N TYR A 150 -4.51 2.82 2.76
CA TYR A 150 -5.24 3.36 3.90
C TYR A 150 -5.91 2.28 4.75
N VAL A 151 -6.04 2.58 6.04
CA VAL A 151 -6.87 1.84 6.98
C VAL A 151 -7.90 2.81 7.53
N SER A 152 -9.19 2.45 7.49
CA SER A 152 -10.26 3.17 8.18
C SER A 152 -10.77 2.37 9.37
N ASN A 153 -11.38 3.07 10.32
CA ASN A 153 -11.80 2.53 11.61
C ASN A 153 -10.61 2.02 12.45
N ILE A 154 -9.62 2.90 12.66
CA ILE A 154 -8.36 2.54 13.33
C ILE A 154 -8.41 2.62 14.86
N ALA A 155 -9.51 3.11 15.45
CA ALA A 155 -9.61 3.44 16.88
C ALA A 155 -9.23 2.27 17.81
N ASP A 156 -9.67 1.06 17.46
CA ASP A 156 -9.45 -0.14 18.27
C ASP A 156 -8.32 -1.04 17.76
N LEU A 157 -7.53 -0.57 16.79
CA LEU A 157 -6.46 -1.36 16.20
C LEU A 157 -5.12 -1.18 16.89
N PRO A 158 -4.36 -2.27 17.10
CA PRO A 158 -2.96 -2.16 17.46
C PRO A 158 -2.18 -1.37 16.40
N VAL A 159 -1.48 -0.32 16.83
CA VAL A 159 -0.71 0.58 15.94
C VAL A 159 0.22 -0.21 15.02
N ASN A 160 0.84 -1.27 15.51
CA ASN A 160 1.72 -2.14 14.74
C ASN A 160 1.00 -2.96 13.64
N LYS A 161 -0.30 -3.31 13.81
CA LYS A 161 -1.10 -3.93 12.72
C LYS A 161 -1.33 -2.91 11.61
N VAL A 162 -1.70 -1.68 11.97
CA VAL A 162 -1.93 -0.58 11.02
C VAL A 162 -0.64 -0.26 10.25
N GLU A 163 0.47 -0.04 10.96
CA GLU A 163 1.75 0.28 10.34
C GLU A 163 2.27 -0.85 9.46
N MET A 164 2.10 -2.12 9.88
CA MET A 164 2.49 -3.26 9.05
C MET A 164 1.77 -3.28 7.71
N PHE A 165 0.47 -2.97 7.69
CA PHE A 165 -0.28 -2.86 6.45
C PHE A 165 0.21 -1.68 5.60
N LEU A 166 0.30 -0.48 6.18
CA LEU A 166 0.67 0.74 5.46
C LEU A 166 2.10 0.69 4.87
N ASP A 167 3.03 0.02 5.57
CA ASP A 167 4.41 -0.20 5.12
C ASP A 167 4.56 -1.42 4.20
N SER A 168 3.48 -2.17 3.96
CA SER A 168 3.55 -3.40 3.16
C SER A 168 3.62 -3.19 1.66
N PHE A 169 3.31 -1.97 1.19
CA PHE A 169 3.38 -1.62 -0.22
C PHE A 169 4.82 -1.75 -0.75
N GLN A 170 4.97 -2.43 -1.88
CA GLN A 170 6.24 -2.56 -2.57
C GLN A 170 6.03 -2.22 -4.04
N PHE A 171 6.88 -1.34 -4.56
CA PHE A 171 7.00 -1.09 -5.99
C PHE A 171 7.45 -2.37 -6.73
N ALA A 172 7.11 -2.43 -8.02
CA ALA A 172 7.59 -3.46 -8.94
C ALA A 172 9.12 -3.42 -9.11
#